data_AF-A0A7S2NH63-F1
#
_entry.id   AF-A0A7S2NH63-F1
#
_cell.length_a   1.000
_cell.length_b   1.000
_cell.length_c   1.000
_cell.angle_alpha   90.00
_cell.angle_beta   90.00
_cell.angle_gamma   90.00
#
_symmetry.space_group_name_H-M   'P 1'
#
loop_
_entity.id
_entity.type
_entity.pdbx_description
1 polymer ?
#
loop_
_entity_poly.entity_id
_entity_poly.type
_entity_poly.pdbx_seq_one_letter_code
_entity_poly.pdbx_strand_id
1 'polypeptide(L)'
;MPLISMPLVRQRYDEAQTGFQTSGWADIYLDLILVGLAFNAGVLLKHAFYLCDPPASTESEFRHASEDVEFECVGLVTGNMHVLAFGVPVLGVWCKETLFASRFNADNLASRGLDIFNYLLMIIAASSEEDVQVLDHDAKFYVHFTAAMFIIDIIWVARYHQIREGHYSRAAVKEADRQITLMIPGVGLYLIACMLSLWPHFTSSLFELSPDNVLSYYVPLTVMLAGYTPLILETTAHLINSEYRPALPWNVEFMMHRCRGLFMMLLGGSVLQMIVIRQPTASPEMSVLEEAELTAKFDTMQVAGFILTLTLMHSFTMDSPTTPSKHALAEGRSTAMLWLFMYTVKALGVWLVSIGLSISLHNPIAPPNAFFSHDQRFQLGCACAVAFGVHGVIAPLHSSSFTNFFFGDDLESGRWWRPTPWLRLLWLANIIAMVAATWLQLEPYSYLLVQTALGLIHMSTYHFERVWLPSASHVQQTCASTSASASTSTSASTSASASTSTSTSTS
;
A
#
# COMPACT_ATOMS: atom_id res chain seq x y z
N MET A 1 24.21 -21.44 15.26
CA MET A 1 24.21 -20.82 13.91
C MET A 1 25.65 -20.55 13.52
N PRO A 2 26.06 -20.81 12.26
CA PRO A 2 27.38 -20.42 11.78
C PRO A 2 27.55 -18.90 11.86
N LEU A 3 28.77 -18.44 12.18
CA LEU A 3 29.09 -17.00 12.25
C LEU A 3 28.89 -16.34 10.88
N ILE A 4 29.43 -16.98 9.84
CA ILE A 4 29.29 -16.59 8.44
C ILE A 4 28.94 -17.85 7.65
N SER A 5 27.85 -17.82 6.90
CA SER A 5 27.55 -18.82 5.87
C SER A 5 26.89 -18.13 4.69
N MET A 6 27.08 -18.65 3.49
CA MET A 6 26.42 -18.08 2.31
C MET A 6 24.90 -18.27 2.42
N PRO A 7 24.11 -17.25 2.05
CA PRO A 7 22.66 -17.39 1.95
C PRO A 7 22.30 -18.55 1.02
N LEU A 8 21.33 -19.37 1.40
CA LEU A 8 20.86 -20.48 0.58
C LEU A 8 19.80 -19.98 -0.41
N VAL A 9 19.84 -20.46 -1.67
CA VAL A 9 18.76 -20.20 -2.63
C VAL A 9 17.49 -20.88 -2.16
N ARG A 10 16.41 -20.13 -1.98
CA ARG A 10 15.12 -20.59 -1.45
C ARG A 10 14.26 -21.28 -2.52
N GLN A 11 14.35 -20.82 -3.77
CA GLN A 11 13.54 -21.33 -4.88
C GLN A 11 14.32 -21.27 -6.20
N ARG A 12 14.26 -22.33 -6.99
CA ARG A 12 14.69 -22.31 -8.40
C ARG A 12 13.50 -22.40 -9.35
N TYR A 13 13.74 -22.03 -10.61
CA TYR A 13 12.79 -22.33 -11.67
C TYR A 13 12.60 -23.85 -11.74
N ASP A 14 11.37 -24.29 -12.00
CA ASP A 14 10.94 -25.69 -12.13
C ASP A 14 10.86 -26.50 -10.82
N GLU A 15 11.25 -25.93 -9.68
CA GLU A 15 10.98 -26.52 -8.37
C GLU A 15 9.55 -26.20 -7.92
N ALA A 16 8.91 -27.12 -7.21
CA ALA A 16 7.68 -26.81 -6.49
C ALA A 16 7.95 -25.70 -5.47
N GLN A 17 6.99 -24.81 -5.23
CA GLN A 17 7.18 -23.76 -4.23
C GLN A 17 7.37 -24.41 -2.86
N THR A 18 8.48 -24.09 -2.22
CA THR A 18 8.75 -24.54 -0.85
C THR A 18 7.72 -23.91 0.07
N GLY A 19 6.98 -24.76 0.79
CA GLY A 19 5.92 -24.32 1.70
C GLY A 19 6.44 -23.37 2.76
N PHE A 20 5.56 -22.48 3.23
CA PHE A 20 5.88 -21.44 4.18
C PHE A 20 6.44 -22.01 5.51
N GLN A 21 7.76 -21.95 5.70
CA GLN A 21 8.33 -22.02 7.04
C GLN A 21 8.10 -20.64 7.68
N THR A 22 7.35 -20.65 8.80
CA THR A 22 6.92 -19.49 9.59
C THR A 22 7.87 -18.30 9.52
N SER A 23 7.33 -17.12 9.21
CA SER A 23 8.05 -15.83 9.24
C SER A 23 8.91 -15.74 10.49
N GLY A 24 10.19 -15.41 10.31
CA GLY A 24 11.09 -15.23 11.44
C GLY A 24 10.64 -14.04 12.29
N TRP A 25 11.04 -13.99 13.56
CA TRP A 25 10.74 -12.85 14.44
C TRP A 25 11.20 -11.51 13.86
N ALA A 26 12.26 -11.51 13.04
CA ALA A 26 12.77 -10.34 12.33
C ALA A 26 11.73 -9.72 11.38
N ASP A 27 10.99 -10.57 10.66
CA ASP A 27 9.95 -10.13 9.72
C ASP A 27 8.82 -9.36 10.45
N ILE A 28 8.42 -9.87 11.61
CA ILE A 28 7.39 -9.25 12.47
C ILE A 28 7.91 -7.92 13.04
N TYR A 29 9.19 -7.87 13.42
CA TYR A 29 9.78 -6.67 14.01
C TYR A 29 9.88 -5.53 12.99
N LEU A 30 10.27 -5.83 11.74
CA LEU A 30 10.26 -4.86 10.65
C LEU A 30 8.86 -4.31 10.40
N ASP A 31 7.84 -5.17 10.41
CA ASP A 31 6.45 -4.75 10.26
C ASP A 31 5.99 -3.85 11.43
N LEU A 32 6.43 -4.14 12.66
CA LEU A 32 6.10 -3.31 13.82
C LEU A 32 6.77 -1.94 13.75
N ILE A 33 8.03 -1.89 13.30
CA ILE A 33 8.72 -0.63 13.01
C ILE A 33 7.89 0.16 12.01
N LEU A 34 7.51 -0.43 10.87
CA LEU A 34 6.66 0.21 9.86
C LEU A 34 5.37 0.80 10.44
N VAL A 35 4.72 0.14 11.41
CA VAL A 35 3.55 0.70 12.10
C VAL A 35 3.90 1.90 12.97
N GLY A 36 4.98 1.83 13.75
CA GLY A 36 5.45 2.96 14.55
C GLY A 36 5.82 4.17 13.69
N LEU A 37 6.48 3.92 12.55
CA LEU A 37 6.78 4.92 11.53
C LEU A 37 5.51 5.52 10.95
N ALA A 38 4.54 4.68 10.63
CA ALA A 38 3.26 5.10 10.10
C ALA A 38 2.50 6.00 11.08
N PHE A 39 2.60 5.70 12.37
CA PHE A 39 2.05 6.50 13.45
C PHE A 39 2.74 7.87 13.52
N ASN A 40 4.08 7.91 13.57
CA ASN A 40 4.84 9.16 13.66
C ASN A 40 4.59 10.09 12.46
N ALA A 41 4.48 9.58 11.24
CA ALA A 41 4.16 10.44 10.09
C ALA A 41 2.75 11.03 10.16
N GLY A 42 1.80 10.33 10.79
CA GLY A 42 0.48 10.88 11.05
C GLY A 42 0.51 12.04 12.05
N VAL A 43 1.36 11.93 13.07
CA VAL A 43 1.65 13.03 14.00
C VAL A 43 2.28 14.19 13.24
N LEU A 44 3.30 13.94 12.41
CA LEU A 44 3.95 14.95 11.59
C LEU A 44 2.95 15.73 10.72
N LEU A 45 2.07 15.03 9.99
CA LEU A 45 1.10 15.68 9.11
C LEU A 45 0.06 16.50 9.90
N LYS A 46 -0.33 16.04 11.09
CA LYS A 46 -1.24 16.81 11.96
C LYS A 46 -0.70 18.22 12.24
N HIS A 47 0.60 18.36 12.48
CA HIS A 47 1.24 19.65 12.75
C HIS A 47 1.15 20.59 11.53
N ALA A 48 1.25 20.05 10.30
CA ALA A 48 1.09 20.83 9.06
C ALA A 48 -0.33 21.36 8.81
N PHE A 49 -1.37 20.80 9.46
CA PHE A 49 -2.75 21.23 9.28
C PHE A 49 -3.30 22.13 10.41
N TYR A 50 -2.84 21.92 11.64
CA TYR A 50 -3.54 22.44 12.83
C TYR A 50 -2.73 23.43 13.68
N LEU A 51 -1.44 23.62 13.43
CA LEU A 51 -0.59 24.54 14.21
C LEU A 51 -0.24 25.83 13.47
N CYS A 52 -0.98 26.14 12.42
CA CYS A 52 -0.70 27.30 11.59
C CYS A 52 -1.74 28.40 11.86
N ASP A 53 -1.26 29.63 11.89
CA ASP A 53 -2.14 30.79 11.93
C ASP A 53 -2.75 31.04 10.54
N PRO A 54 -4.06 31.37 10.47
CA PRO A 54 -4.65 31.76 9.21
C PRO A 54 -3.87 32.99 8.69
N PRO A 55 -3.59 33.06 7.39
CA PRO A 55 -2.93 34.24 6.81
C PRO A 55 -3.71 35.48 7.23
N ALA A 56 -2.98 36.52 7.68
CA ALA A 56 -3.47 37.73 8.36
C ALA A 56 -4.46 38.60 7.54
N SER A 57 -5.03 38.08 6.45
CA SER A 57 -5.86 38.80 5.50
C SER A 57 -7.37 38.64 5.68
N THR A 58 -7.88 37.92 6.69
CA THR A 58 -9.34 37.65 6.71
C THR A 58 -10.12 37.73 8.02
N GLU A 59 -9.54 37.92 9.20
CA GLU A 59 -10.37 38.19 10.40
C GLU A 59 -9.52 38.79 11.53
N SER A 60 -9.35 40.12 11.46
CA SER A 60 -8.80 40.91 12.55
C SER A 60 -9.90 41.21 13.57
N GLU A 61 -10.27 40.24 14.41
CA GLU A 61 -10.98 40.47 15.69
C GLU A 61 -11.28 39.12 16.32
N PHE A 62 -10.33 38.55 17.08
CA PHE A 62 -10.51 37.64 18.24
C PHE A 62 -9.25 36.80 18.43
N ARG A 63 -8.19 37.38 18.99
CA ARG A 63 -7.15 36.56 19.64
C ARG A 63 -6.69 37.19 20.94
N HIS A 64 -7.06 36.51 22.02
CA HIS A 64 -6.41 36.65 23.31
C HIS A 64 -5.01 36.07 23.24
N ALA A 65 -4.09 36.78 23.90
CA ALA A 65 -2.68 36.48 24.00
C ALA A 65 -2.40 35.08 24.58
N SER A 66 -1.76 34.24 23.76
CA SER A 66 -0.74 33.31 24.22
C SER A 66 0.54 33.65 23.45
N GLU A 67 1.60 33.99 24.18
CA GLU A 67 2.96 34.09 23.65
C GLU A 67 3.41 32.71 23.17
N ASP A 68 3.18 32.38 21.90
CA ASP A 68 3.79 31.24 21.23
C ASP A 68 4.00 31.63 19.76
N VAL A 69 5.15 31.27 19.23
CA VAL A 69 5.72 31.67 17.92
C VAL A 69 4.69 31.65 16.79
N GLU A 70 4.55 32.77 16.05
CA GLU A 70 3.73 32.84 14.84
C GLU A 70 4.33 31.92 13.76
N PHE A 71 3.62 30.87 13.37
CA PHE A 71 4.08 29.96 12.32
C PHE A 71 3.16 29.97 11.09
N GLU A 72 3.75 30.13 9.90
CA GLU A 72 3.06 30.12 8.60
C GLU A 72 2.60 28.70 8.20
N CYS A 73 1.47 28.62 7.48
CA CYS A 73 0.96 27.36 6.92
C CYS A 73 1.89 26.81 5.83
N VAL A 74 2.59 25.70 6.08
CA VAL A 74 3.43 25.04 5.06
C VAL A 74 2.59 24.41 3.93
N GLY A 75 1.30 24.16 4.18
CA GLY A 75 0.31 23.72 3.19
C GLY A 75 0.30 22.21 2.91
N LEU A 76 -0.80 21.74 2.32
CA LEU A 76 -1.05 20.32 2.04
C LEU A 76 0.03 19.64 1.21
N VAL A 77 0.51 20.34 0.19
CA VAL A 77 1.47 19.80 -0.78
C VAL A 77 2.78 19.47 -0.08
N THR A 78 3.31 20.42 0.69
CA THR A 78 4.55 20.27 1.43
C THR A 78 4.40 19.21 2.52
N GLY A 79 3.32 19.26 3.31
CA GLY A 79 3.05 18.24 4.33
C GLY A 79 3.02 16.81 3.76
N ASN A 80 2.29 16.59 2.65
CA ASN A 80 2.27 15.29 1.99
C ASN A 80 3.63 14.90 1.38
N MET A 81 4.39 15.86 0.83
CA MET A 81 5.76 15.64 0.34
C MET A 81 6.65 15.08 1.46
N HIS A 82 6.64 15.69 2.65
CA HIS A 82 7.44 15.23 3.79
C HIS A 82 6.99 13.83 4.29
N VAL A 83 5.68 13.59 4.40
CA VAL A 83 5.14 12.27 4.78
C VAL A 83 5.53 11.18 3.78
N LEU A 84 5.43 11.46 2.48
CA LEU A 84 5.82 10.52 1.44
C LEU A 84 7.33 10.31 1.41
N ALA A 85 8.12 11.37 1.59
CA ALA A 85 9.58 11.29 1.71
C ALA A 85 10.02 10.48 2.91
N PHE A 86 9.19 10.38 3.95
CA PHE A 86 9.44 9.47 5.06
C PHE A 86 9.06 8.03 4.72
N GLY A 87 7.83 7.78 4.26
CA GLY A 87 7.37 6.39 4.11
C GLY A 87 7.81 5.67 2.84
N VAL A 88 8.06 6.37 1.74
CA VAL A 88 8.54 5.76 0.49
C VAL A 88 9.87 5.03 0.71
N PRO A 89 10.93 5.65 1.30
CA PRO A 89 12.15 4.96 1.67
C PRO A 89 11.93 3.71 2.53
N VAL A 90 11.07 3.82 3.54
CA VAL A 90 10.82 2.75 4.51
C VAL A 90 10.13 1.57 3.82
N LEU A 91 9.12 1.82 2.99
CA LEU A 91 8.52 0.79 2.13
C LEU A 91 9.52 0.24 1.11
N GLY A 92 10.45 1.06 0.63
CA GLY A 92 11.58 0.63 -0.19
C GLY A 92 12.48 -0.37 0.53
N VAL A 93 12.82 -0.13 1.79
CA VAL A 93 13.59 -1.06 2.65
C VAL A 93 12.80 -2.35 2.86
N TRP A 94 11.51 -2.25 3.18
CA TRP A 94 10.63 -3.43 3.29
C TRP A 94 10.58 -4.26 2.00
N CYS A 95 10.51 -3.58 0.85
CA CYS A 95 10.50 -4.22 -0.46
C CYS A 95 11.82 -4.94 -0.75
N LYS A 96 12.96 -4.31 -0.46
CA LYS A 96 14.31 -4.91 -0.59
C LYS A 96 14.44 -6.16 0.27
N GLU A 97 14.01 -6.09 1.53
CA GLU A 97 14.01 -7.24 2.45
C GLU A 97 13.11 -8.37 1.93
N THR A 98 11.88 -8.05 1.57
CA THR A 98 10.91 -9.04 1.08
C THR A 98 11.39 -9.70 -0.21
N LEU A 99 11.95 -8.94 -1.15
CA LEU A 99 12.52 -9.45 -2.40
C LEU A 99 13.73 -10.34 -2.14
N PHE A 100 14.64 -9.92 -1.25
CA PHE A 100 15.79 -10.73 -0.85
C PHE A 100 15.34 -12.05 -0.21
N ALA A 101 14.50 -11.98 0.82
CA ALA A 101 13.99 -13.14 1.55
C ALA A 101 13.15 -14.07 0.66
N SER A 102 12.48 -13.55 -0.38
CA SER A 102 11.75 -14.39 -1.34
C SER A 102 12.67 -15.30 -2.18
N ARG A 103 13.96 -14.95 -2.32
CA ARG A 103 14.95 -15.65 -3.15
C ARG A 103 16.03 -16.35 -2.34
N PHE A 104 16.40 -15.79 -1.19
CA PHE A 104 17.51 -16.24 -0.36
C PHE A 104 17.05 -16.48 1.08
N ASN A 105 17.62 -17.51 1.71
CA ASN A 105 17.50 -17.74 3.15
C ASN A 105 18.87 -17.52 3.81
N ALA A 106 18.98 -16.50 4.65
CA ALA A 106 20.22 -16.08 5.30
C ALA A 106 20.18 -16.37 6.82
N ASP A 107 20.40 -17.62 7.20
CA ASP A 107 20.33 -18.09 8.59
C ASP A 107 21.62 -17.92 9.42
N ASN A 108 22.55 -17.07 8.97
CA ASN A 108 23.81 -16.84 9.67
C ASN A 108 23.74 -15.66 10.65
N LEU A 109 24.63 -15.66 11.65
CA LEU A 109 24.64 -14.64 12.70
C LEU A 109 24.97 -13.24 12.16
N ALA A 110 25.88 -13.14 11.18
CA ALA A 110 26.27 -11.87 10.58
C ALA A 110 25.10 -11.19 9.84
N SER A 111 24.32 -11.95 9.05
CA SER A 111 23.14 -11.46 8.35
C SER A 111 22.10 -10.95 9.34
N ARG A 112 21.82 -11.71 10.39
CA ARG A 112 20.90 -11.30 11.46
C ARG A 112 21.39 -10.05 12.20
N GLY A 113 22.69 -9.94 12.43
CA GLY A 113 23.29 -8.74 13.00
C GLY A 113 23.09 -7.51 12.11
N LEU A 114 23.27 -7.67 10.79
CA LEU A 114 22.96 -6.62 9.81
C LEU A 114 21.47 -6.29 9.76
N ASP A 115 20.56 -7.26 9.95
CA ASP A 115 19.11 -7.03 10.01
C ASP A 115 18.78 -6.14 11.22
N ILE A 116 19.28 -6.52 12.40
CA ILE A 116 19.10 -5.75 13.63
C ILE A 116 19.67 -4.34 13.49
N PHE A 117 20.84 -4.20 12.86
CA PHE A 117 21.44 -2.90 12.63
C PHE A 117 20.63 -2.04 11.66
N ASN A 118 20.09 -2.62 10.57
CA ASN A 118 19.15 -1.93 9.68
C ASN A 118 17.90 -1.47 10.43
N TYR A 119 17.31 -2.33 11.26
CA TYR A 119 16.14 -1.99 12.07
C TYR A 119 16.44 -0.87 13.07
N LEU A 120 17.61 -0.89 13.71
CA LEU A 120 18.06 0.18 14.59
C LEU A 120 18.22 1.49 13.82
N LEU A 121 18.83 1.48 12.63
CA LEU A 121 18.95 2.66 11.78
C LEU A 121 17.58 3.21 11.36
N MET A 122 16.62 2.35 11.03
CA MET A 122 15.25 2.77 10.73
C MET A 122 14.57 3.44 11.93
N ILE A 123 14.75 2.88 13.14
CA ILE A 123 14.22 3.47 14.37
C ILE A 123 14.89 4.82 14.64
N ILE A 124 16.22 4.92 14.53
CA ILE A 124 16.97 6.17 14.74
C ILE A 124 16.49 7.23 13.75
N ALA A 125 16.41 6.87 12.46
CA ALA A 125 15.95 7.77 11.40
C ALA A 125 14.55 8.32 11.66
N ALA A 126 13.73 7.57 12.40
CA ALA A 126 12.34 7.87 12.67
C ALA A 126 12.02 8.44 14.04
N SER A 127 12.95 8.28 14.98
CA SER A 127 12.85 8.83 16.33
C SER A 127 13.10 10.34 16.38
N SER A 128 13.54 10.93 15.26
CA SER A 128 13.64 12.37 15.08
C SER A 128 12.23 12.94 14.93
N GLU A 129 11.56 13.16 16.07
CA GLU A 129 10.27 13.84 16.18
C GLU A 129 10.49 15.35 16.01
N GLU A 130 10.45 15.82 14.76
CA GLU A 130 10.50 17.25 14.44
C GLU A 130 9.22 17.65 13.68
N ASP A 131 8.64 18.79 14.03
CA ASP A 131 7.46 19.33 13.37
C ASP A 131 7.75 19.68 11.90
N VAL A 132 6.75 19.65 11.02
CA VAL A 132 6.95 19.96 9.58
C VAL A 132 7.57 21.33 9.34
N GLN A 133 7.23 22.32 10.18
CA GLN A 133 7.83 23.66 10.11
C GLN A 133 9.30 23.64 10.54
N VAL A 134 9.65 22.80 11.51
CA VAL A 134 11.05 22.56 11.87
C VAL A 134 11.76 21.85 10.73
N LEU A 135 11.11 20.91 10.03
CA LEU A 135 11.69 20.25 8.85
C LEU A 135 11.95 21.19 7.67
N ASP A 136 11.17 22.27 7.54
CA ASP A 136 11.31 23.26 6.48
C ASP A 136 12.51 24.21 6.74
N HIS A 137 12.84 24.44 8.01
CA HIS A 137 13.88 25.40 8.42
C HIS A 137 15.14 24.77 9.01
N ASP A 138 15.06 23.54 9.53
CA ASP A 138 16.16 22.79 10.11
C ASP A 138 16.43 21.52 9.30
N ALA A 139 17.62 21.46 8.71
CA ALA A 139 18.03 20.33 7.91
C ALA A 139 18.43 19.10 8.76
N LYS A 140 18.52 19.22 10.09
CA LYS A 140 19.00 18.14 10.98
C LYS A 140 18.25 16.84 10.76
N PHE A 141 16.91 16.86 10.76
CA PHE A 141 16.13 15.65 10.49
C PHE A 141 16.57 14.98 9.18
N TYR A 142 16.60 15.74 8.09
CA TYR A 142 16.91 15.20 6.77
C TYR A 142 18.34 14.69 6.67
N VAL A 143 19.31 15.35 7.32
CA VAL A 143 20.69 14.84 7.40
C VAL A 143 20.73 13.48 8.08
N HIS A 144 20.10 13.32 9.25
CA HIS A 144 20.10 12.04 9.97
C HIS A 144 19.32 10.96 9.21
N PHE A 145 18.15 11.30 8.66
CA PHE A 145 17.30 10.39 7.92
C PHE A 145 17.98 9.90 6.63
N THR A 146 18.51 10.81 5.82
CA THR A 146 19.21 10.46 4.57
C THR A 146 20.50 9.68 4.84
N ALA A 147 21.27 10.04 5.87
CA ALA A 147 22.46 9.28 6.27
C ALA A 147 22.11 7.85 6.70
N ALA A 148 21.05 7.67 7.49
CA ALA A 148 20.59 6.34 7.90
C ALA A 148 20.14 5.50 6.70
N MET A 149 19.31 6.06 5.81
CA MET A 149 18.86 5.37 4.59
C MET A 149 20.02 5.04 3.64
N PHE A 150 20.99 5.94 3.51
CA PHE A 150 22.23 5.71 2.76
C PHE A 150 23.02 4.52 3.30
N ILE A 151 23.22 4.43 4.62
CA ILE A 151 23.92 3.32 5.26
C ILE A 151 23.16 2.01 5.06
N ILE A 152 21.83 2.01 5.20
CA ILE A 152 20.99 0.84 4.94
C ILE A 152 21.19 0.33 3.51
N ASP A 153 21.22 1.21 2.51
CA ASP A 153 21.41 0.81 1.12
C ASP A 153 22.84 0.29 0.84
N ILE A 154 23.86 0.84 1.50
CA ILE A 154 25.22 0.28 1.45
C ILE A 154 25.24 -1.12 2.03
N ILE A 155 24.56 -1.37 3.16
CA ILE A 155 24.49 -2.70 3.77
C ILE A 155 23.85 -3.70 2.80
N TRP A 156 22.80 -3.30 2.10
CA TRP A 156 22.18 -4.14 1.08
C TRP A 156 23.09 -4.43 -0.11
N VAL A 157 23.80 -3.43 -0.62
CA VAL A 157 24.82 -3.63 -1.66
C VAL A 157 25.90 -4.60 -1.17
N ALA A 158 26.36 -4.46 0.07
CA ALA A 158 27.35 -5.35 0.67
C ALA A 158 26.84 -6.80 0.80
N ARG A 159 25.56 -7.00 1.16
CA ARG A 159 24.93 -8.34 1.21
C ARG A 159 24.93 -9.03 -0.16
N TYR A 160 24.50 -8.32 -1.20
CA TYR A 160 24.54 -8.88 -2.55
C TYR A 160 25.99 -9.09 -3.02
N HIS A 161 26.91 -8.19 -2.68
CA HIS A 161 28.32 -8.38 -2.98
C HIS A 161 28.90 -9.65 -2.33
N GLN A 162 28.50 -9.97 -1.10
CA GLN A 162 28.86 -11.23 -0.45
C GLN A 162 28.38 -12.45 -1.25
N ILE A 163 27.16 -12.42 -1.78
CA ILE A 163 26.61 -13.51 -2.62
C ILE A 163 27.39 -13.61 -3.93
N ARG A 164 27.68 -12.48 -4.57
CA ARG A 164 28.43 -12.41 -5.82
C ARG A 164 29.79 -13.11 -5.71
N GLU A 165 30.56 -12.79 -4.67
CA GLU A 165 31.93 -13.30 -4.52
C GLU A 165 31.98 -14.71 -3.91
N GLY A 166 31.00 -15.08 -3.09
CA GLY A 166 31.07 -16.28 -2.26
C GLY A 166 30.11 -17.42 -2.61
N HIS A 167 29.08 -17.19 -3.42
CA HIS A 167 28.04 -18.18 -3.66
C HIS A 167 28.39 -19.13 -4.82
N TYR A 168 28.20 -20.44 -4.63
CA TYR A 168 28.55 -21.48 -5.60
C TYR A 168 27.60 -21.55 -6.82
N SER A 169 26.33 -21.18 -6.66
CA SER A 169 25.35 -21.13 -7.76
C SER A 169 25.57 -19.91 -8.65
N ARG A 170 25.82 -20.14 -9.95
CA ARG A 170 25.91 -19.06 -10.97
C ARG A 170 24.63 -18.23 -11.08
N ALA A 171 23.46 -18.83 -10.84
CA ALA A 171 22.19 -18.10 -10.87
C ALA A 171 22.10 -17.09 -9.72
N ALA A 172 22.58 -17.45 -8.53
CA ALA A 172 22.63 -16.56 -7.39
C ALA A 172 23.61 -15.40 -7.60
N VAL A 173 24.80 -15.68 -8.15
CA VAL A 173 25.79 -14.65 -8.51
C VAL A 173 25.21 -13.67 -9.53
N LYS A 174 24.57 -14.18 -10.59
CA LYS A 174 23.93 -13.35 -11.61
C LYS A 174 22.79 -12.49 -11.05
N GLU A 175 22.01 -13.04 -10.12
CA GLU A 175 20.96 -12.27 -9.43
C GLU A 175 21.57 -11.16 -8.57
N ALA A 176 22.63 -11.46 -7.81
CA ALA A 176 23.32 -10.49 -6.99
C ALA A 176 23.91 -9.33 -7.81
N ASP A 177 24.59 -9.62 -8.92
CA ASP A 177 25.14 -8.59 -9.82
C ASP A 177 24.04 -7.64 -10.34
N ARG A 178 22.88 -8.20 -10.69
CA ARG A 178 21.73 -7.41 -11.14
C ARG A 178 21.20 -6.51 -10.04
N GLN A 179 20.97 -7.06 -8.85
CA GLN A 179 20.45 -6.28 -7.72
C GLN A 179 21.42 -5.17 -7.31
N ILE A 180 22.74 -5.42 -7.30
CA ILE A 180 23.74 -4.37 -7.08
C ILE A 180 23.60 -3.24 -8.12
N THR A 181 23.49 -3.60 -9.40
CA THR A 181 23.36 -2.63 -10.49
C THR A 181 22.10 -1.78 -10.36
N LEU A 182 20.98 -2.37 -9.90
CA LEU A 182 19.72 -1.67 -9.65
C LEU A 182 19.77 -0.77 -8.41
N MET A 183 20.57 -1.12 -7.41
CA MET A 183 20.66 -0.40 -6.14
C MET A 183 21.64 0.78 -6.16
N ILE A 184 22.74 0.70 -6.91
CA ILE A 184 23.76 1.76 -6.98
C ILE A 184 23.17 3.15 -7.30
N PRO A 185 22.25 3.32 -8.28
CA PRO A 185 21.66 4.62 -8.54
C PRO A 185 20.86 5.17 -7.34
N GLY A 186 20.16 4.31 -6.60
CA GLY A 186 19.46 4.70 -5.36
C GLY A 186 20.42 5.15 -4.26
N VAL A 187 21.53 4.43 -4.06
CA VAL A 187 22.62 4.85 -3.15
C VAL A 187 23.16 6.23 -3.52
N GLY A 188 23.39 6.46 -4.82
CA GLY A 188 23.83 7.76 -5.33
C GLY A 188 22.84 8.88 -5.04
N LEU A 189 21.53 8.63 -5.19
CA LEU A 189 20.49 9.60 -4.86
C LEU A 189 20.40 9.89 -3.36
N TYR A 190 20.55 8.89 -2.48
CA TYR A 190 20.63 9.15 -1.04
C TYR A 190 21.87 9.96 -0.66
N LEU A 191 23.01 9.71 -1.30
CA LEU A 191 24.20 10.53 -1.12
C LEU A 191 23.95 11.98 -1.55
N ILE A 192 23.32 12.19 -2.71
CA ILE A 192 22.92 13.53 -3.18
C ILE A 192 21.97 14.18 -2.19
N ALA A 193 20.92 13.48 -1.72
CA ALA A 193 19.99 14.01 -0.73
C ALA A 193 20.68 14.40 0.59
N CYS A 194 21.64 13.60 1.06
CA CYS A 194 22.45 13.90 2.23
C CYS A 194 23.30 15.17 2.02
N MET A 195 23.94 15.32 0.85
CA MET A 195 24.71 16.52 0.51
C MET A 195 23.82 17.77 0.38
N LEU A 196 22.63 17.64 -0.23
CA LEU A 196 21.62 18.71 -0.29
C LEU A 196 21.18 19.15 1.11
N SER A 197 21.03 18.19 2.03
CA SER A 197 20.64 18.45 3.42
C SER A 197 21.78 19.09 4.23
N LEU A 198 23.03 18.71 4.00
CA LEU A 198 24.19 19.24 4.72
C LEU A 198 24.56 20.67 4.30
N TRP A 199 24.37 21.02 3.03
CA TRP A 199 24.77 22.32 2.49
C TRP A 199 23.69 23.00 1.62
N PRO A 200 22.51 23.30 2.19
CA PRO A 200 21.39 23.84 1.42
C PRO A 200 21.75 25.15 0.70
N HIS A 201 22.45 26.08 1.37
CA HIS A 201 22.87 27.36 0.77
C HIS A 201 23.90 27.23 -0.36
N PHE A 202 24.80 26.24 -0.28
CA PHE A 202 25.76 26.00 -1.36
C PHE A 202 25.04 25.43 -2.58
N THR A 203 24.10 24.52 -2.35
CA THR A 203 23.36 23.86 -3.43
C THR A 203 22.37 24.80 -4.10
N SER A 204 21.70 25.68 -3.34
CA SER A 204 20.85 26.72 -3.90
C SER A 204 21.64 27.66 -4.81
N SER A 205 22.87 28.01 -4.41
CA SER A 205 23.78 28.81 -5.24
C SER A 205 24.29 28.06 -6.48
N LEU A 206 24.52 26.75 -6.41
CA LEU A 206 25.08 25.97 -7.51
C LEU A 206 24.05 25.71 -8.62
N PHE A 207 22.77 25.55 -8.24
CA PHE A 207 21.69 25.20 -9.15
C PHE A 207 20.71 26.35 -9.43
N GLU A 208 21.01 27.57 -8.95
CA GLU A 208 20.13 28.74 -9.02
C GLU A 208 18.70 28.45 -8.47
N LEU A 209 18.64 27.64 -7.41
CA LEU A 209 17.39 27.26 -6.76
C LEU A 209 17.07 28.24 -5.64
N SER A 210 15.78 28.46 -5.37
CA SER A 210 15.39 29.15 -4.13
C SER A 210 15.85 28.31 -2.93
N PRO A 211 16.58 28.87 -1.95
CA PRO A 211 17.04 28.14 -0.77
C PRO A 211 15.88 27.55 0.02
N ASP A 212 14.74 28.25 0.07
CA ASP A 212 13.55 27.80 0.77
C ASP A 212 13.02 26.50 0.17
N ASN A 213 13.09 26.34 -1.16
CA ASN A 213 12.57 25.14 -1.84
C ASN A 213 13.46 23.89 -1.66
N VAL A 214 14.71 24.04 -1.20
CA VAL A 214 15.66 22.93 -1.08
C VAL A 214 15.17 21.89 -0.07
N LEU A 215 14.79 22.35 1.12
CA LEU A 215 14.33 21.48 2.20
C LEU A 215 12.86 21.07 2.06
N SER A 216 11.99 21.94 1.53
CA SER A 216 10.55 21.61 1.38
C SER A 216 10.25 20.70 0.18
N TYR A 217 11.06 20.71 -0.89
CA TYR A 217 10.73 19.98 -2.12
C TYR A 217 11.88 19.11 -2.63
N TYR A 218 13.07 19.67 -2.83
CA TYR A 218 14.14 18.96 -3.55
C TYR A 218 14.71 17.79 -2.74
N VAL A 219 14.96 17.99 -1.44
CA VAL A 219 15.40 16.90 -0.55
C VAL A 219 14.32 15.82 -0.43
N PRO A 220 13.06 16.12 -0.05
CA PRO A 220 11.97 15.14 -0.01
C PRO A 220 11.82 14.34 -1.32
N LEU A 221 11.82 15.02 -2.47
CA LEU A 221 11.68 14.38 -3.78
C LEU A 221 12.84 13.45 -4.10
N THR A 222 14.08 13.88 -3.82
CA THR A 222 15.28 13.07 -4.05
C THR A 222 15.27 11.82 -3.18
N VAL A 223 14.82 11.95 -1.93
CA VAL A 223 14.65 10.84 -0.98
C VAL A 223 13.59 9.83 -1.44
N MET A 224 12.43 10.31 -1.90
CA MET A 224 11.39 9.45 -2.47
C MET A 224 11.93 8.68 -3.70
N LEU A 225 12.62 9.40 -4.60
CA LEU A 225 13.19 8.81 -5.80
C LEU A 225 14.23 7.75 -5.45
N ALA A 226 15.12 8.03 -4.49
CA ALA A 226 16.14 7.09 -4.02
C ALA A 226 15.51 5.78 -3.51
N GLY A 227 14.46 5.88 -2.69
CA GLY A 227 13.77 4.73 -2.11
C GLY A 227 13.13 3.79 -3.13
N TYR A 228 12.58 4.33 -4.22
CA TYR A 228 11.93 3.55 -5.29
C TYR A 228 12.78 3.28 -6.52
N THR A 229 13.98 3.87 -6.62
CA THR A 229 14.85 3.71 -7.78
C THR A 229 15.07 2.25 -8.18
N PRO A 230 15.38 1.29 -7.28
CA PRO A 230 15.55 -0.11 -7.68
C PRO A 230 14.31 -0.70 -8.34
N LEU A 231 13.13 -0.40 -7.78
CA LEU A 231 11.84 -0.90 -8.27
C LEU A 231 11.46 -0.27 -9.63
N ILE A 232 11.70 1.04 -9.79
CA ILE A 232 11.49 1.77 -11.04
C ILE A 232 12.42 1.24 -12.13
N LEU A 233 13.71 1.07 -11.83
CA LEU A 233 14.70 0.57 -12.78
C LEU A 233 14.43 -0.88 -13.19
N GLU A 234 14.04 -1.76 -12.27
CA GLU A 234 13.72 -3.15 -12.60
C GLU A 234 12.44 -3.23 -13.46
N THR A 235 11.42 -2.43 -13.13
CA THR A 235 10.20 -2.30 -13.95
C THR A 235 10.53 -1.77 -15.35
N THR A 236 11.38 -0.75 -15.45
CA THR A 236 11.79 -0.13 -16.73
C THR A 236 12.63 -1.11 -17.56
N ALA A 237 13.53 -1.86 -16.94
CA ALA A 237 14.33 -2.89 -17.60
C ALA A 237 13.43 -3.96 -18.23
N HIS A 238 12.37 -4.37 -17.53
CA HIS A 238 11.36 -5.29 -18.04
C HIS A 238 10.51 -4.72 -19.18
N LEU A 239 10.23 -3.41 -19.19
CA LEU A 239 9.46 -2.75 -20.25
C LEU A 239 10.30 -2.59 -21.52
N ILE A 240 11.58 -2.25 -21.39
CA ILE A 240 12.49 -2.02 -22.51
C ILE A 240 13.01 -3.33 -23.10
N ASN A 241 13.28 -4.32 -22.24
CA ASN A 241 13.82 -5.61 -22.65
C ASN A 241 12.85 -6.74 -22.28
N SER A 242 12.11 -7.23 -23.28
CA SER A 242 11.17 -8.35 -23.13
C SER A 242 11.83 -9.67 -22.71
N GLU A 243 13.15 -9.81 -22.89
CA GLU A 243 13.93 -10.97 -22.46
C GLU A 243 14.48 -10.82 -21.02
N TYR A 244 14.31 -9.64 -20.40
CA TYR A 244 14.70 -9.46 -19.01
C TYR A 244 13.85 -10.38 -18.12
N ARG A 245 14.52 -11.34 -17.48
CA ARG A 245 13.96 -12.25 -16.50
C ARG A 245 14.91 -12.32 -15.30
N PRO A 246 14.41 -12.25 -14.05
CA PRO A 246 15.21 -12.51 -12.85
C PRO A 246 15.98 -13.84 -12.97
N ALA A 247 17.17 -13.92 -12.39
CA ALA A 247 17.96 -15.15 -12.46
C ALA A 247 17.42 -16.20 -11.47
N LEU A 248 16.71 -15.75 -10.43
CA LEU A 248 15.99 -16.59 -9.48
C LEU A 248 14.52 -16.15 -9.39
N PRO A 249 13.57 -17.10 -9.38
CA PRO A 249 12.16 -16.78 -9.17
C PRO A 249 11.91 -16.33 -7.72
N TRP A 250 10.82 -15.60 -7.54
CA TRP A 250 10.30 -15.29 -6.21
C TRP A 250 9.52 -16.48 -5.64
N ASN A 251 9.68 -16.74 -4.34
CA ASN A 251 8.71 -17.55 -3.61
C ASN A 251 7.40 -16.73 -3.46
N VAL A 252 6.41 -17.04 -4.29
CA VAL A 252 5.14 -16.29 -4.37
C VAL A 252 4.34 -16.43 -3.08
N GLU A 253 4.29 -17.63 -2.49
CA GLU A 253 3.59 -17.85 -1.23
C GLU A 253 4.16 -16.97 -0.11
N PHE A 254 5.49 -16.90 0.01
CA PHE A 254 6.17 -16.01 0.93
C PHE A 254 5.86 -14.53 0.65
N MET A 255 5.97 -14.07 -0.60
CA MET A 255 5.66 -12.68 -0.96
C MET A 255 4.22 -12.32 -0.61
N MET A 256 3.26 -13.18 -0.94
CA MET A 256 1.86 -12.97 -0.62
C MET A 256 1.59 -12.92 0.88
N HIS A 257 2.27 -13.77 1.64
CA HIS A 257 2.22 -13.72 3.10
C HIS A 257 2.75 -12.37 3.63
N ARG A 258 3.93 -11.92 3.17
CA ARG A 258 4.51 -10.64 3.59
C ARG A 258 3.63 -9.45 3.19
N CYS A 259 3.08 -9.43 1.97
CA CYS A 259 2.16 -8.40 1.52
C CYS A 259 0.87 -8.35 2.37
N ARG A 260 0.33 -9.52 2.77
CA ARG A 260 -0.82 -9.56 3.70
C ARG A 260 -0.44 -9.04 5.09
N GLY A 261 0.73 -9.43 5.59
CA GLY A 261 1.26 -8.98 6.88
C GLY A 261 1.40 -7.46 6.93
N LEU A 262 2.14 -6.86 5.99
CA LEU A 262 2.32 -5.41 5.89
C LEU A 262 0.97 -4.69 5.83
N PHE A 263 0.08 -5.14 4.96
CA PHE A 263 -1.22 -4.50 4.78
C PHE A 263 -2.08 -4.53 6.05
N MET A 264 -2.15 -5.68 6.74
CA MET A 264 -2.86 -5.80 8.01
C MET A 264 -2.23 -4.94 9.11
N MET A 265 -0.91 -4.79 9.09
CA MET A 265 -0.19 -3.95 10.04
C MET A 265 -0.47 -2.46 9.79
N LEU A 266 -0.50 -2.01 8.53
CA LEU A 266 -0.90 -0.63 8.18
C LEU A 266 -2.34 -0.33 8.60
N LEU A 267 -3.28 -1.27 8.37
CA LEU A 267 -4.65 -1.16 8.88
C LEU A 267 -4.70 -1.12 10.42
N GLY A 268 -3.91 -1.96 11.08
CA GLY A 268 -3.77 -1.95 12.54
C GLY A 268 -3.27 -0.60 13.05
N GLY A 269 -2.34 0.03 12.31
CA GLY A 269 -1.91 1.41 12.55
C GLY A 269 -3.05 2.42 12.45
N SER A 270 -3.97 2.27 11.49
CA SER A 270 -5.18 3.11 11.41
C SER A 270 -6.10 2.93 12.60
N VAL A 271 -6.33 1.69 13.03
CA VAL A 271 -7.11 1.41 14.24
C VAL A 271 -6.45 2.01 15.47
N LEU A 272 -5.13 1.87 15.61
CA LEU A 272 -4.38 2.44 16.74
C LEU A 272 -4.47 3.97 16.77
N GLN A 273 -4.32 4.63 15.62
CA GLN A 273 -4.48 6.09 15.52
C GLN A 273 -5.88 6.52 16.00
N MET A 274 -6.94 5.84 15.56
CA MET A 274 -8.30 6.16 16.00
C MET A 274 -8.51 6.00 17.52
N ILE A 275 -7.89 5.00 18.14
CA ILE A 275 -7.99 4.73 19.59
C ILE A 275 -7.18 5.73 20.42
N VAL A 276 -5.99 6.10 19.95
CA VAL A 276 -5.06 6.96 20.71
C VAL A 276 -5.43 8.45 20.61
N ILE A 277 -6.16 8.85 19.56
CA ILE A 277 -6.62 10.24 19.41
C ILE A 277 -7.45 10.63 20.63
N ARG A 278 -7.01 11.70 21.28
CA ARG A 278 -7.73 12.31 22.38
C ARG A 278 -8.97 13.00 21.84
N GLN A 279 -10.09 12.78 22.52
CA GLN A 279 -11.31 13.53 22.29
C GLN A 279 -11.01 15.05 22.40
N PRO A 280 -11.54 15.88 21.50
CA PRO A 280 -11.36 17.32 21.58
C PRO A 280 -11.87 17.83 22.94
N THR A 281 -11.05 18.58 23.67
CA THR A 281 -11.46 19.20 24.92
C THR A 281 -12.44 20.32 24.65
N ALA A 282 -13.60 20.30 25.32
CA ALA A 282 -14.57 21.39 25.27
C ALA A 282 -13.89 22.71 25.69
N SER A 283 -14.16 23.78 24.94
CA SER A 283 -13.74 25.11 25.39
C SER A 283 -14.51 25.48 26.66
N PRO A 284 -13.93 26.26 27.58
CA PRO A 284 -14.64 26.68 28.80
C PRO A 284 -15.92 27.50 28.54
N GLU A 285 -16.12 27.94 27.30
CA GLU A 285 -17.29 28.70 26.84
C GLU A 285 -18.37 27.82 26.18
N MET A 286 -18.07 26.54 25.91
CA MET A 286 -18.98 25.61 25.26
C MET A 286 -20.13 25.21 26.18
N SER A 287 -21.36 25.24 25.66
CA SER A 287 -22.52 24.77 26.43
C SER A 287 -22.51 23.25 26.59
N VAL A 288 -23.18 22.75 27.64
CA VAL A 288 -23.32 21.29 27.90
C VAL A 288 -23.92 20.55 26.71
N LEU A 289 -24.82 21.20 25.95
CA LEU A 289 -25.44 20.62 24.77
C LEU A 289 -24.45 20.48 23.60
N GLU A 290 -23.62 21.50 23.37
CA GLU A 290 -22.59 21.49 22.32
C GLU A 290 -21.47 20.50 22.66
N GLU A 291 -21.09 20.37 23.93
CA GLU A 291 -20.13 19.35 24.38
C GLU A 291 -20.67 17.93 24.15
N ALA A 292 -21.96 17.70 24.42
CA ALA A 292 -22.61 16.43 24.15
C ALA A 292 -22.68 16.13 22.64
N GLU A 293 -22.97 17.14 21.81
CA GLU A 293 -22.97 17.01 20.35
C GLU A 293 -21.57 16.70 19.80
N LEU A 294 -20.55 17.40 20.28
CA LEU A 294 -19.15 17.20 19.90
C LEU A 294 -18.70 15.78 20.24
N THR A 295 -19.05 15.29 21.43
CA THR A 295 -18.79 13.92 21.87
C THR A 295 -19.47 12.90 20.94
N ALA A 296 -20.77 13.07 20.69
CA ALA A 296 -21.52 12.16 19.83
C ALA A 296 -20.99 12.12 18.40
N LYS A 297 -20.59 13.28 17.84
CA LYS A 297 -19.97 13.38 16.52
C LYS A 297 -18.61 12.68 16.50
N PHE A 298 -17.78 12.89 17.50
CA PHE A 298 -16.47 12.24 17.63
C PHE A 298 -16.59 10.71 17.67
N ASP A 299 -17.46 10.17 18.54
CA ASP A 299 -17.69 8.72 18.66
C ASP A 299 -18.19 8.13 17.34
N THR A 300 -19.13 8.82 16.69
CA THR A 300 -19.67 8.39 15.39
C THR A 300 -18.59 8.38 14.32
N MET A 301 -17.68 9.36 14.31
CA MET A 301 -16.55 9.41 13.39
C MET A 301 -15.54 8.29 13.65
N GLN A 302 -15.29 7.91 14.90
CA GLN A 302 -14.45 6.76 15.20
C GLN A 302 -15.05 5.47 14.64
N VAL A 303 -16.36 5.26 14.81
CA VAL A 303 -17.07 4.11 14.24
C VAL A 303 -17.03 4.15 12.71
N ALA A 304 -17.29 5.30 12.10
CA ALA A 304 -17.24 5.47 10.65
C ALA A 304 -15.83 5.20 10.08
N GLY A 305 -14.80 5.76 10.72
CA GLY A 305 -13.40 5.48 10.39
C GLY A 305 -13.05 4.00 10.49
N PHE A 306 -13.52 3.32 11.55
CA PHE A 306 -13.35 1.88 11.69
C PHE A 306 -14.03 1.10 10.56
N ILE A 307 -15.28 1.44 10.22
CA ILE A 307 -15.97 0.83 9.07
C ILE A 307 -15.21 1.08 7.77
N LEU A 308 -14.69 2.28 7.54
CA LEU A 308 -13.88 2.60 6.37
C LEU A 308 -12.62 1.71 6.33
N THR A 309 -11.90 1.54 7.44
CA THR A 309 -10.74 0.63 7.50
C THR A 309 -11.12 -0.84 7.21
N LEU A 310 -12.30 -1.30 7.65
CA LEU A 310 -12.80 -2.63 7.30
C LEU A 310 -13.08 -2.76 5.79
N THR A 311 -13.64 -1.73 5.16
CA THR A 311 -13.89 -1.75 3.70
C THR A 311 -12.59 -1.78 2.91
N LEU A 312 -11.54 -1.10 3.37
CA LEU A 312 -10.19 -1.20 2.82
C LEU A 312 -9.63 -2.62 2.97
N MET A 313 -9.82 -3.25 4.14
CA MET A 313 -9.43 -4.64 4.38
C MET A 313 -10.05 -5.59 3.36
N HIS A 314 -11.34 -5.43 3.10
CA HIS A 314 -12.07 -6.24 2.14
C HIS A 314 -11.61 -6.00 0.69
N SER A 315 -11.27 -4.76 0.32
CA SER A 315 -10.67 -4.46 -0.99
C SER A 315 -9.35 -5.20 -1.22
N PHE A 316 -8.65 -5.65 -0.18
CA PHE A 316 -7.38 -6.34 -0.31
C PHE A 316 -7.49 -7.87 -0.33
N THR A 317 -8.37 -8.43 0.50
CA THR A 317 -8.47 -9.88 0.70
C THR A 317 -9.07 -10.65 -0.48
N MET A 318 -9.91 -10.01 -1.28
CA MET A 318 -10.76 -10.69 -2.26
C MET A 318 -10.13 -10.95 -3.64
N ASP A 319 -8.87 -10.59 -3.85
CA ASP A 319 -8.35 -10.36 -5.20
C ASP A 319 -7.22 -11.29 -5.65
N SER A 320 -6.52 -11.90 -4.70
CA SER A 320 -5.39 -12.75 -5.02
C SER A 320 -5.87 -14.15 -5.41
N PRO A 321 -5.45 -14.70 -6.56
CA PRO A 321 -5.73 -16.09 -6.88
C PRO A 321 -5.29 -17.02 -5.76
N THR A 322 -6.14 -17.98 -5.41
CA THR A 322 -5.89 -18.94 -4.32
C THR A 322 -4.70 -19.85 -4.62
N THR A 323 -4.40 -20.08 -5.90
CA THR A 323 -3.25 -20.86 -6.36
C THR A 323 -2.07 -19.94 -6.68
N PRO A 324 -0.90 -20.10 -6.03
CA PRO A 324 0.29 -19.27 -6.26
C PRO A 324 0.75 -19.25 -7.72
N SER A 325 0.58 -20.35 -8.46
CA SER A 325 0.98 -20.48 -9.86
C SER A 325 0.20 -19.59 -10.84
N LYS A 326 -0.99 -19.12 -10.45
CA LYS A 326 -1.81 -18.18 -11.25
C LYS A 326 -1.59 -16.72 -10.87
N HIS A 327 -0.74 -16.46 -9.88
CA HIS A 327 -0.47 -15.11 -9.42
C HIS A 327 0.48 -14.38 -10.38
N ALA A 328 0.33 -13.05 -10.50
CA ALA A 328 1.19 -12.23 -11.38
C ALA A 328 2.68 -12.38 -11.01
N LEU A 329 2.94 -12.56 -9.72
CA LEU A 329 4.28 -12.80 -9.17
C LEU A 329 4.93 -14.11 -9.66
N ALA A 330 4.15 -15.11 -10.07
CA ALA A 330 4.68 -16.42 -10.47
C ALA A 330 5.40 -16.39 -11.82
N GLU A 331 5.01 -15.47 -12.70
CA GLU A 331 5.60 -15.38 -14.03
C GLU A 331 7.03 -14.81 -14.00
N GLY A 332 7.37 -14.02 -12.96
CA GLY A 332 8.67 -13.35 -12.85
C GLY A 332 8.96 -12.41 -14.03
N ARG A 333 7.92 -11.74 -14.52
CA ARG A 333 7.94 -10.83 -15.69
C ARG A 333 7.65 -9.38 -15.28
N SER A 334 7.54 -8.49 -16.27
CA SER A 334 7.07 -7.11 -16.10
C SER A 334 5.78 -7.00 -15.28
N THR A 335 4.86 -7.94 -15.47
CA THR A 335 3.59 -8.07 -14.74
C THR A 335 3.80 -8.22 -13.24
N ALA A 336 4.82 -8.98 -12.83
CA ALA A 336 5.17 -9.23 -11.44
C ALA A 336 5.71 -7.95 -10.75
N MET A 337 6.62 -7.23 -11.43
CA MET A 337 7.17 -5.97 -10.93
C MET A 337 6.10 -4.87 -10.87
N LEU A 338 5.29 -4.75 -11.92
CA LEU A 338 4.19 -3.79 -11.98
C LEU A 338 3.16 -4.07 -10.88
N TRP A 339 2.85 -5.34 -10.62
CA TRP A 339 1.98 -5.73 -9.51
C TRP A 339 2.57 -5.30 -8.17
N LEU A 340 3.87 -5.52 -7.95
CA LEU A 340 4.54 -5.14 -6.70
C LEU A 340 4.58 -3.62 -6.51
N PHE A 341 4.86 -2.87 -7.57
CA PHE A 341 4.81 -1.41 -7.56
C PHE A 341 3.39 -0.89 -7.26
N MET A 342 2.37 -1.43 -7.92
CA MET A 342 0.99 -1.04 -7.64
C MET A 342 0.57 -1.44 -6.22
N TYR A 343 1.07 -2.57 -5.71
CA TYR A 343 0.86 -2.97 -4.32
C TYR A 343 1.45 -1.94 -3.34
N THR A 344 2.69 -1.45 -3.55
CA THR A 344 3.27 -0.43 -2.66
C THR A 344 2.53 0.91 -2.74
N VAL A 345 2.05 1.31 -3.93
CA VAL A 345 1.17 2.49 -4.08
C VAL A 345 -0.14 2.30 -3.32
N LYS A 346 -0.76 1.11 -3.37
CA LYS A 346 -1.96 0.79 -2.59
C LYS A 346 -1.69 0.84 -1.08
N ALA A 347 -0.56 0.29 -0.64
CA ALA A 347 -0.14 0.32 0.77
C ALA A 347 0.06 1.77 1.28
N LEU A 348 0.71 2.63 0.46
CA LEU A 348 0.80 4.06 0.73
C LEU A 348 -0.59 4.72 0.82
N GLY A 349 -1.52 4.37 -0.08
CA GLY A 349 -2.89 4.86 -0.04
C GLY A 349 -3.58 4.53 1.28
N VAL A 350 -3.50 3.27 1.75
CA VAL A 350 -4.06 2.86 3.05
C VAL A 350 -3.44 3.63 4.19
N TRP A 351 -2.12 3.80 4.15
CA TRP A 351 -1.42 4.58 5.16
C TRP A 351 -1.87 6.05 5.16
N LEU A 352 -2.04 6.67 3.99
CA LEU A 352 -2.54 8.05 3.91
C LEU A 352 -4.01 8.16 4.36
N VAL A 353 -4.84 7.14 4.16
CA VAL A 353 -6.21 7.11 4.73
C VAL A 353 -6.14 7.13 6.25
N SER A 354 -5.23 6.36 6.85
CA SER A 354 -4.96 6.37 8.29
C SER A 354 -4.73 7.79 8.79
N ILE A 355 -3.81 8.51 8.13
CA ILE A 355 -3.46 9.87 8.49
C ILE A 355 -4.65 10.81 8.29
N GLY A 356 -5.39 10.67 7.19
CA GLY A 356 -6.59 11.47 6.92
C GLY A 356 -7.67 11.30 7.97
N LEU A 357 -7.91 10.06 8.42
CA LEU A 357 -8.81 9.76 9.54
C LEU A 357 -8.36 10.46 10.81
N SER A 358 -7.06 10.41 11.11
CA SER A 358 -6.49 11.07 12.29
C SER A 358 -6.70 12.58 12.28
N ILE A 359 -6.47 13.21 11.12
CA ILE A 359 -6.70 14.64 10.91
C ILE A 359 -8.20 14.94 11.07
N SER A 360 -9.09 14.17 10.42
CA SER A 360 -10.56 14.32 10.54
C SER A 360 -11.08 14.24 11.97
N LEU A 361 -10.54 13.36 12.79
CA LEU A 361 -10.96 13.21 14.18
C LEU A 361 -10.47 14.35 15.09
N HIS A 362 -9.46 15.13 14.66
CA HIS A 362 -8.90 16.16 15.52
C HIS A 362 -9.82 17.36 15.71
N ASN A 363 -10.55 17.77 14.66
CA ASN A 363 -11.57 18.82 14.75
C ASN A 363 -12.82 18.44 13.95
N PRO A 364 -13.75 17.66 14.54
CA PRO A 364 -14.88 17.08 13.84
C PRO A 364 -15.94 18.12 13.42
N ILE A 365 -16.00 19.25 14.13
CA ILE A 365 -16.98 20.34 13.94
C ILE A 365 -16.39 21.55 13.21
N ALA A 366 -15.19 21.41 12.61
CA ALA A 366 -14.60 22.49 11.84
C ALA A 366 -15.57 22.93 10.72
N PRO A 367 -15.77 24.24 10.53
CA PRO A 367 -16.72 24.71 9.54
C PRO A 367 -16.28 24.32 8.12
N PRO A 368 -17.21 24.09 7.17
CA PRO A 368 -16.88 23.59 5.83
C PRO A 368 -15.96 24.47 4.99
N ASN A 369 -15.86 25.75 5.37
CA ASN A 369 -15.06 26.81 4.76
C ASN A 369 -13.83 27.19 5.58
N ALA A 370 -13.49 26.44 6.65
CA ALA A 370 -12.23 26.64 7.36
C ALA A 370 -11.06 26.51 6.38
N PHE A 371 -10.00 27.30 6.58
CA PHE A 371 -8.88 27.39 5.64
C PHE A 371 -8.26 26.02 5.30
N PHE A 372 -8.20 25.10 6.27
CA PHE A 372 -7.65 23.75 6.11
C PHE A 372 -8.67 22.69 5.65
N SER A 373 -9.97 23.01 5.67
CA SER A 373 -11.05 22.02 5.49
C SER A 373 -11.03 21.37 4.10
N HIS A 374 -10.77 22.17 3.06
CA HIS A 374 -10.65 21.66 1.70
C HIS A 374 -9.48 20.70 1.56
N ASP A 375 -8.32 21.10 2.07
CA ASP A 375 -7.08 20.34 1.94
C ASP A 375 -7.15 19.02 2.71
N GLN A 376 -7.78 19.03 3.88
CA GLN A 376 -8.10 17.83 4.64
C GLN A 376 -9.00 16.88 3.86
N ARG A 377 -10.10 17.38 3.26
CA ARG A 377 -10.99 16.57 2.43
C ARG A 377 -10.25 15.98 1.24
N PHE A 378 -9.45 16.80 0.56
CA PHE A 378 -8.64 16.38 -0.58
C PHE A 378 -7.64 15.27 -0.22
N GLN A 379 -6.92 15.42 0.89
CA GLN A 379 -5.99 14.40 1.39
C GLN A 379 -6.68 13.04 1.57
N LEU A 380 -7.77 12.99 2.35
CA LEU A 380 -8.47 11.75 2.66
C LEU A 380 -9.15 11.16 1.41
N GLY A 381 -9.75 12.01 0.58
CA GLY A 381 -10.44 11.58 -0.64
C GLY A 381 -9.49 10.99 -1.68
N CYS A 382 -8.34 11.64 -1.92
CA CYS A 382 -7.30 11.11 -2.79
C CYS A 382 -6.71 9.81 -2.23
N ALA A 383 -6.46 9.73 -0.92
CA ALA A 383 -5.97 8.51 -0.29
C ALA A 383 -6.95 7.33 -0.46
N CYS A 384 -8.25 7.56 -0.22
CA CYS A 384 -9.31 6.58 -0.48
C CYS A 384 -9.35 6.18 -1.95
N ALA A 385 -9.36 7.14 -2.87
CA ALA A 385 -9.41 6.88 -4.30
C ALA A 385 -8.20 6.07 -4.79
N VAL A 386 -7.01 6.33 -4.26
CA VAL A 386 -5.80 5.53 -4.55
C VAL A 386 -5.96 4.12 -3.98
N ALA A 387 -6.30 3.98 -2.69
CA ALA A 387 -6.39 2.68 -2.04
C ALA A 387 -7.44 1.75 -2.68
N PHE A 388 -8.60 2.30 -3.07
CA PHE A 388 -9.66 1.57 -3.74
C PHE A 388 -9.48 1.48 -5.27
N GLY A 389 -8.87 2.48 -5.92
CA GLY A 389 -8.71 2.55 -7.36
C GLY A 389 -7.58 1.69 -7.90
N VAL A 390 -6.43 1.66 -7.21
CA VAL A 390 -5.25 0.87 -7.62
C VAL A 390 -5.57 -0.63 -7.70
N HIS A 391 -6.55 -1.08 -6.92
CA HIS A 391 -7.11 -2.42 -7.02
C HIS A 391 -7.56 -2.80 -8.44
N GLY A 392 -8.25 -1.92 -9.15
CA GLY A 392 -8.70 -2.17 -10.53
C GLY A 392 -7.57 -2.21 -11.55
N VAL A 393 -6.37 -1.74 -11.18
CA VAL A 393 -5.13 -1.86 -11.98
C VAL A 393 -4.39 -3.15 -11.65
N ILE A 394 -4.41 -3.58 -10.39
CA ILE A 394 -3.76 -4.81 -9.92
C ILE A 394 -4.48 -6.06 -10.45
N ALA A 395 -5.80 -6.11 -10.37
CA ALA A 395 -6.58 -7.30 -10.68
C ALA A 395 -6.40 -7.83 -12.14
N PRO A 396 -6.33 -6.96 -13.18
CA PRO A 396 -6.01 -7.39 -14.55
C PRO A 396 -4.61 -8.00 -14.71
N LEU A 397 -3.66 -7.73 -13.80
CA LEU A 397 -2.30 -8.30 -13.90
C LEU A 397 -2.30 -9.82 -13.62
N HIS A 398 -3.38 -10.35 -13.06
CA HIS A 398 -3.59 -11.78 -12.85
C HIS A 398 -4.23 -12.48 -14.06
N SER A 399 -4.72 -11.73 -15.06
CA SER A 399 -5.30 -12.30 -16.27
C SER A 399 -4.33 -12.27 -17.44
N SER A 400 -4.61 -13.08 -18.46
CA SER A 400 -3.83 -13.11 -19.70
C SER A 400 -3.95 -11.82 -20.53
N SER A 401 -5.03 -11.05 -20.36
CA SER A 401 -5.22 -9.76 -21.00
C SER A 401 -6.19 -8.86 -20.23
N PHE A 402 -6.04 -7.54 -20.43
CA PHE A 402 -6.96 -6.54 -19.88
C PHE A 402 -8.38 -6.69 -20.43
N THR A 403 -8.53 -7.06 -21.71
CA THR A 403 -9.83 -7.32 -22.33
C THR A 403 -10.51 -8.54 -21.71
N ASN A 404 -9.77 -9.62 -21.49
CA ASN A 404 -10.29 -10.80 -20.81
C ASN A 404 -10.63 -10.50 -19.35
N PHE A 405 -9.90 -9.60 -18.70
CA PHE A 405 -10.30 -9.13 -17.38
C PHE A 405 -11.63 -8.38 -17.47
N PHE A 406 -11.71 -7.28 -18.24
CA PHE A 406 -12.82 -6.32 -18.27
C PHE A 406 -14.10 -6.81 -18.95
N PHE A 407 -13.98 -7.71 -19.91
CA PHE A 407 -15.10 -8.18 -20.70
C PHE A 407 -15.25 -9.70 -20.72
N GLY A 408 -14.24 -10.44 -20.22
CA GLY A 408 -14.24 -11.92 -20.27
C GLY A 408 -14.51 -12.45 -21.68
N ASP A 409 -15.08 -13.65 -21.75
CA ASP A 409 -15.64 -14.23 -22.97
C ASP A 409 -17.03 -13.64 -23.32
N ASP A 410 -17.49 -12.63 -22.57
CA ASP A 410 -18.85 -12.07 -22.72
C ASP A 410 -18.95 -11.17 -23.96
N LEU A 411 -17.84 -10.54 -24.36
CA LEU A 411 -17.78 -9.74 -25.59
C LEU A 411 -17.92 -10.61 -26.84
N GLU A 412 -17.25 -11.76 -26.86
CA GLU A 412 -17.29 -12.72 -27.98
C GLU A 412 -18.62 -13.47 -28.04
N SER A 413 -19.26 -13.70 -26.89
CA SER A 413 -20.57 -14.37 -26.84
C SER A 413 -21.78 -13.43 -26.99
N GLY A 414 -21.56 -12.12 -27.13
CA GLY A 414 -22.61 -11.11 -27.30
C GLY A 414 -23.51 -10.92 -26.06
N ARG A 415 -23.05 -11.33 -24.87
CA ARG A 415 -23.86 -11.38 -23.63
C ARG A 415 -23.65 -10.16 -22.73
N TRP A 416 -23.84 -8.96 -23.29
CA TRP A 416 -23.69 -7.67 -22.60
C TRP A 416 -24.66 -7.45 -21.43
N TRP A 417 -25.71 -8.25 -21.32
CA TRP A 417 -26.67 -8.22 -20.20
C TRP A 417 -26.14 -8.89 -18.92
N ARG A 418 -24.93 -9.48 -18.94
CA ARG A 418 -24.31 -9.99 -17.72
C ARG A 418 -23.97 -8.83 -16.78
N PRO A 419 -24.11 -9.02 -15.45
CA PRO A 419 -23.95 -7.94 -14.47
C PRO A 419 -22.50 -7.45 -14.33
N THR A 420 -21.50 -8.25 -14.71
CA THR A 420 -20.06 -7.96 -14.51
C THR A 420 -19.59 -6.62 -15.09
N PRO A 421 -19.79 -6.29 -16.38
CA PRO A 421 -19.39 -4.98 -16.93
C PRO A 421 -20.07 -3.80 -16.22
N TRP A 422 -21.34 -3.94 -15.83
CA TRP A 422 -22.07 -2.90 -15.11
C TRP A 422 -21.54 -2.67 -13.69
N LEU A 423 -21.17 -3.74 -12.99
CA LEU A 423 -20.55 -3.65 -11.67
C LEU A 423 -19.19 -2.93 -11.73
N ARG A 424 -18.44 -3.10 -12.82
CA ARG A 424 -17.17 -2.40 -13.03
C ARG A 424 -17.33 -0.93 -13.37
N LEU A 425 -18.37 -0.59 -14.14
CA LEU A 425 -18.75 0.81 -14.35
C LEU A 425 -19.20 1.46 -13.04
N LEU A 426 -19.98 0.74 -12.22
CA LEU A 426 -20.38 1.21 -10.89
C LEU A 426 -19.17 1.39 -9.98
N TRP A 427 -18.21 0.46 -10.00
CA TRP A 427 -16.94 0.58 -9.29
C TRP A 427 -16.18 1.85 -9.70
N LEU A 428 -16.02 2.10 -11.00
CA LEU A 428 -15.34 3.28 -11.51
C LEU A 428 -16.08 4.57 -11.14
N ALA A 429 -17.41 4.58 -11.29
CA ALA A 429 -18.26 5.69 -10.88
C ALA A 429 -18.13 5.98 -9.38
N ASN A 430 -18.00 4.94 -8.55
CA ASN A 430 -17.80 5.08 -7.12
C ASN A 430 -16.44 5.70 -6.78
N ILE A 431 -15.37 5.33 -7.49
CA ILE A 431 -14.05 6.00 -7.34
C ILE A 431 -14.14 7.47 -7.73
N ILE A 432 -14.81 7.79 -8.85
CA ILE A 432 -15.03 9.17 -9.28
C ILE A 432 -15.84 9.93 -8.24
N ALA A 433 -16.86 9.31 -7.64
CA ALA A 433 -17.66 9.91 -6.57
C ALA A 433 -16.82 10.20 -5.31
N MET A 434 -15.90 9.30 -4.92
CA MET A 434 -14.98 9.54 -3.79
C MET A 434 -14.11 10.77 -4.02
N VAL A 435 -13.62 10.97 -5.25
CA VAL A 435 -12.84 12.17 -5.61
C VAL A 435 -13.74 13.40 -5.73
N ALA A 436 -14.91 13.30 -6.37
CA ALA A 436 -15.82 14.43 -6.53
C ALA A 436 -16.34 14.96 -5.18
N ALA A 437 -16.51 14.08 -4.19
CA ALA A 437 -16.93 14.45 -2.84
C ALA A 437 -15.95 15.40 -2.13
N THR A 438 -14.66 15.45 -2.53
CA THR A 438 -13.67 16.36 -1.92
C THR A 438 -14.02 17.83 -2.15
N TRP A 439 -14.66 18.11 -3.29
CA TRP A 439 -15.06 19.45 -3.71
C TRP A 439 -16.39 19.91 -3.12
N LEU A 440 -17.09 19.03 -2.40
CA LEU A 440 -18.30 19.40 -1.66
C LEU A 440 -17.90 20.14 -0.38
N GLN A 441 -18.59 21.24 -0.08
CA GLN A 441 -18.42 22.01 1.16
C GLN A 441 -19.09 21.27 2.32
N LEU A 442 -18.50 20.15 2.73
CA LEU A 442 -18.96 19.33 3.85
C LEU A 442 -18.07 19.53 5.07
N GLU A 443 -18.67 19.55 6.25
CA GLU A 443 -17.93 19.44 7.52
C GLU A 443 -17.13 18.13 7.55
N PRO A 444 -15.99 18.07 8.28
CA PRO A 444 -15.18 16.84 8.40
C PRO A 444 -16.01 15.62 8.82
N TYR A 445 -16.92 15.81 9.78
CA TYR A 445 -17.90 14.80 10.20
C TYR A 445 -18.71 14.24 9.03
N SER A 446 -19.41 15.12 8.31
CA SER A 446 -20.28 14.72 7.20
C SER A 446 -19.49 14.10 6.05
N TYR A 447 -18.32 14.65 5.77
CA TYR A 447 -17.43 14.15 4.73
C TYR A 447 -16.93 12.73 5.02
N LEU A 448 -16.52 12.45 6.26
CA LEU A 448 -16.09 11.11 6.65
C LEU A 448 -17.21 10.08 6.51
N LEU A 449 -18.45 10.45 6.86
CA LEU A 449 -19.62 9.58 6.64
C LEU A 449 -19.85 9.29 5.16
N VAL A 450 -19.71 10.30 4.28
CA VAL A 450 -19.83 10.11 2.83
C VAL A 450 -18.74 9.16 2.32
N GLN A 451 -17.48 9.36 2.70
CA GLN A 451 -16.39 8.46 2.29
C GLN A 451 -16.59 7.03 2.81
N THR A 452 -17.10 6.88 4.03
CA THR A 452 -17.43 5.57 4.62
C THR A 452 -18.55 4.88 3.84
N ALA A 453 -19.61 5.61 3.48
CA ALA A 453 -20.72 5.08 2.68
C ALA A 453 -20.24 4.66 1.28
N LEU A 454 -19.40 5.47 0.63
CA LEU A 454 -18.79 5.11 -0.65
C LEU A 454 -17.87 3.88 -0.53
N GLY A 455 -17.14 3.73 0.58
CA GLY A 455 -16.35 2.54 0.89
C GLY A 455 -17.21 1.29 1.03
N LEU A 456 -18.37 1.39 1.70
CA LEU A 456 -19.33 0.29 1.83
C LEU A 456 -19.95 -0.09 0.48
N ILE A 457 -20.30 0.89 -0.36
CA ILE A 457 -20.77 0.66 -1.72
C ILE A 457 -19.70 -0.08 -2.51
N HIS A 458 -18.44 0.40 -2.46
CA HIS A 458 -17.31 -0.24 -3.13
C HIS A 458 -17.18 -1.71 -2.73
N MET A 459 -17.14 -1.99 -1.42
CA MET A 459 -17.04 -3.34 -0.88
C MET A 459 -18.21 -4.21 -1.32
N SER A 460 -19.44 -3.69 -1.30
CA SER A 460 -20.64 -4.42 -1.67
C SER A 460 -20.64 -4.79 -3.16
N THR A 461 -20.31 -3.83 -4.03
CA THR A 461 -20.14 -4.06 -5.47
C THR A 461 -19.09 -5.14 -5.72
N TYR A 462 -17.97 -5.07 -5.01
CA TYR A 462 -16.87 -6.00 -5.18
C TYR A 462 -17.18 -7.42 -4.70
N HIS A 463 -17.76 -7.54 -3.50
CA HIS A 463 -18.18 -8.82 -2.94
C HIS A 463 -19.25 -9.49 -3.80
N PHE A 464 -20.16 -8.70 -4.38
CA PHE A 464 -21.14 -9.22 -5.32
C PHE A 464 -20.49 -9.77 -6.60
N GLU A 465 -19.52 -9.05 -7.17
CA GLU A 465 -18.78 -9.48 -8.37
C GLU A 465 -17.99 -10.77 -8.14
N ARG A 466 -17.25 -10.87 -7.04
CA ARG A 466 -16.27 -11.95 -6.83
C ARG A 466 -16.78 -13.16 -6.08
N VAL A 467 -17.73 -12.99 -5.16
CA VAL A 467 -18.21 -14.09 -4.30
C VAL A 467 -19.56 -14.58 -4.79
N TRP A 468 -20.51 -13.67 -4.98
CA TRP A 468 -21.89 -14.04 -5.27
C TRP A 468 -22.08 -14.52 -6.71
N LEU A 469 -21.63 -13.77 -7.72
CA LEU A 469 -21.83 -14.16 -9.12
C LEU A 469 -21.23 -15.54 -9.47
N PRO A 470 -19.97 -15.86 -9.07
CA PRO A 470 -19.41 -17.18 -9.34
C PRO A 470 -20.16 -18.30 -8.61
N SER A 471 -20.55 -18.08 -7.35
CA SER A 471 -21.29 -19.08 -6.57
C SER A 471 -22.65 -19.42 -7.20
N ALA A 472 -23.39 -18.42 -7.67
CA ALA A 472 -24.67 -18.61 -8.35
C ALA A 472 -24.50 -19.41 -9.65
N SER A 473 -23.43 -19.15 -10.42
CA SER A 473 -23.13 -19.88 -11.66
C SER A 473 -22.77 -21.35 -11.41
N HIS A 474 -22.03 -21.65 -10.33
CA HIS A 474 -21.70 -23.02 -9.93
C HIS A 474 -22.93 -23.81 -9.50
N VAL A 475 -23.84 -23.20 -8.73
CA VAL A 475 -25.12 -23.81 -8.32
C VAL A 475 -25.98 -24.10 -9.55
N GLN A 476 -26.05 -23.18 -10.52
CA GLN A 476 -26.83 -23.39 -11.74
C GLN A 476 -26.26 -24.54 -12.60
N GLN A 477 -24.94 -24.69 -12.68
CA GLN A 477 -24.29 -25.81 -13.38
C GLN A 477 -24.48 -27.15 -12.66
N THR A 478 -24.44 -27.18 -11.33
CA THR A 478 -24.73 -28.41 -10.55
C THR A 478 -26.20 -28.80 -10.66
N CYS A 479 -27.13 -27.84 -10.60
CA CYS A 479 -28.55 -28.12 -10.83
C CYS A 479 -28.85 -28.58 -12.25
N ALA A 480 -28.19 -28.00 -13.28
CA ALA A 480 -28.37 -28.39 -14.68
C ALA A 480 -27.77 -29.77 -15.01
N SER A 481 -26.63 -30.12 -14.42
CA SER A 481 -26.05 -31.47 -14.56
C SER A 481 -26.88 -32.53 -13.81
N THR A 482 -27.45 -32.17 -12.67
CA THR A 482 -28.36 -33.06 -11.92
C THR A 482 -29.66 -33.27 -12.70
N SER A 483 -30.25 -32.23 -13.30
CA SER A 483 -31.47 -32.37 -14.12
C SER A 483 -31.23 -33.11 -15.44
N ALA A 484 -30.06 -32.95 -16.07
CA ALA A 484 -29.65 -33.73 -17.23
C ALA A 484 -29.41 -35.21 -16.88
N SER A 485 -28.84 -35.50 -15.72
CA SER A 485 -28.68 -36.88 -15.25
C SER A 485 -30.02 -37.55 -14.91
N ALA A 486 -30.97 -36.79 -14.36
CA ALA A 486 -32.32 -37.26 -14.08
C ALA A 486 -33.11 -37.58 -15.37
N SER A 487 -33.07 -36.70 -16.38
CA SER A 487 -33.77 -36.93 -17.66
C SER A 487 -33.17 -38.06 -18.50
N THR A 488 -31.86 -38.32 -18.37
CA THR A 488 -31.20 -39.48 -18.99
C THR A 488 -31.60 -40.79 -18.30
N SER A 489 -31.88 -40.77 -16.99
CA SER A 489 -32.38 -41.95 -16.27
C SER A 489 -33.84 -42.29 -16.58
N THR A 490 -34.71 -41.31 -16.88
CA THR A 490 -36.12 -41.54 -17.24
C THR A 490 -36.32 -42.05 -18.67
N SER A 491 -35.35 -41.82 -19.56
CA SER A 491 -35.36 -42.31 -20.95
C SER A 491 -34.75 -43.71 -21.10
N ALA A 492 -33.93 -44.15 -20.14
CA ALA A 492 -33.44 -45.53 -20.07
C ALA A 492 -34.48 -46.52 -19.51
N SER A 493 -35.51 -46.06 -18.79
CA SER A 493 -36.57 -46.92 -18.23
C SER A 493 -37.72 -47.22 -19.20
N THR A 494 -37.80 -46.57 -20.37
CA THR A 494 -38.88 -46.77 -21.36
C THR A 494 -38.48 -47.59 -22.59
N SER A 495 -37.21 -48.01 -22.71
CA SER A 495 -36.72 -48.84 -23.82
C SER A 495 -36.45 -50.31 -23.43
N ALA A 496 -36.62 -50.68 -22.16
CA ALA A 496 -36.34 -52.04 -21.65
C ALA A 496 -37.55 -53.00 -21.65
N SER A 497 -38.60 -52.74 -22.44
CA SER A 497 -39.81 -53.59 -22.49
C SER A 497 -40.18 -54.12 -23.88
N ALA A 498 -39.22 -54.30 -24.78
CA ALA A 498 -39.48 -54.95 -26.07
C ALA A 498 -38.25 -55.73 -26.59
N SER A 499 -38.02 -56.93 -26.06
CA SER A 499 -37.48 -58.10 -26.80
C SER A 499 -37.09 -59.22 -25.85
N THR A 500 -38.02 -60.12 -25.55
CA THR A 500 -37.67 -61.45 -25.00
C THR A 500 -38.63 -62.51 -25.53
N SER A 501 -38.33 -62.96 -26.74
CA SER A 501 -38.76 -64.22 -27.37
C SER A 501 -37.78 -64.36 -28.55
N THR A 502 -36.98 -65.40 -28.74
CA THR A 502 -37.30 -66.82 -28.77
C THR A 502 -35.96 -67.54 -29.03
N SER A 503 -35.65 -68.62 -28.32
CA SER A 503 -35.09 -69.86 -28.90
C SER A 503 -34.64 -70.82 -27.80
N THR A 504 -35.53 -71.76 -27.55
CA THR A 504 -35.26 -73.06 -26.92
C THR A 504 -34.73 -74.05 -27.97
N SER A 505 -33.99 -75.04 -27.43
CA SER A 505 -33.90 -76.46 -27.81
C SER A 505 -32.74 -76.95 -28.71
N THR A 506 -31.81 -77.65 -28.03
CA THR A 506 -31.31 -79.04 -28.28
C THR A 506 -30.75 -79.36 -29.67
N SER A 507 -29.57 -79.97 -29.83
CA SER A 507 -28.98 -81.13 -29.13
C SER A 507 -27.46 -81.14 -29.25
#